data_AF-A0A4U0ZVE7-F1
#
_entry.id   AF-A0A4U0ZVE7-F1
#
_cell.length_a   1.000
_cell.length_b   1.000
_cell.length_c   1.000
_cell.angle_alpha   90.00
_cell.angle_beta   90.00
_cell.angle_gamma   90.00
#
_symmetry.space_group_name_H-M   'P 1'
#
loop_
_entity.id
_entity.type
_entity.pdbx_description
1 polymer ?
#
loop_
_entity_poly.entity_id
_entity_poly.type
_entity_poly.pdbx_seq_one_letter_code
_entity_poly.pdbx_strand_id
1 'polypeptide(L)' 'MIAKPIPLLGGKSVYCINEEQMFEASRLREDAGASSQKIKMYLSEIEQQLTRNEQAALAFSLIERLKTNV' A
#
# COMPACT_ATOMS: atom_id res chain seq x y z
N MET A 1 10.96 -25.73 13.24
CA MET A 1 10.23 -24.61 13.88
C MET A 1 10.57 -23.34 13.11
N ILE A 2 9.59 -22.66 12.50
CA ILE A 2 9.80 -21.42 11.72
C ILE A 2 9.47 -20.23 12.64
N ALA A 3 10.45 -19.36 12.89
CA ALA A 3 10.30 -18.16 13.71
C ALA A 3 9.39 -17.13 13.01
N LYS A 4 8.49 -16.50 13.79
CA LYS A 4 7.30 -15.75 13.33
C LYS A 4 7.64 -14.36 12.74
N PRO A 5 6.93 -13.85 11.71
CA PRO A 5 7.05 -12.45 11.27
C PRO A 5 6.49 -11.48 12.34
N ILE A 6 7.29 -10.49 12.73
CA ILE A 6 6.97 -9.46 13.75
C ILE A 6 6.67 -8.11 13.03
N PRO A 7 5.76 -7.27 13.55
CA PRO A 7 4.70 -6.60 12.78
C PRO A 7 5.05 -5.31 12.02
N LEU A 8 4.23 -5.01 11.01
CA LEU A 8 4.27 -3.90 10.03
C LEU A 8 4.06 -2.50 10.64
N LEU A 9 5.00 -2.04 11.47
CA LEU A 9 5.09 -0.74 12.15
C LEU A 9 4.33 -0.64 13.49
N GLY A 10 4.82 -1.34 14.52
CA GLY A 10 4.19 -1.48 15.84
C GLY A 10 3.78 -0.18 16.57
N GLY A 11 2.53 -0.17 17.04
CA GLY A 11 1.85 0.89 17.79
C GLY A 11 0.36 0.87 17.42
N LYS A 12 -0.57 1.21 18.33
CA LYS A 12 -2.02 1.12 18.09
C LYS A 12 -2.38 1.76 16.73
N SER A 13 -2.87 0.96 15.78
CA SER A 13 -3.30 1.45 14.46
C SER A 13 -4.41 2.48 14.62
N VAL A 14 -4.12 3.75 14.34
CA VAL A 14 -5.12 4.85 14.37
C VAL A 14 -5.63 5.19 12.96
N TYR A 15 -4.97 4.71 11.90
CA TYR A 15 -5.40 4.95 10.53
C TYR A 15 -6.30 3.81 10.03
N CYS A 16 -7.61 3.98 10.19
CA CYS A 16 -8.60 3.11 9.54
C CYS A 16 -8.64 3.43 8.04
N ILE A 17 -8.15 2.50 7.22
CA ILE A 17 -8.59 2.42 5.82
C ILE A 17 -9.92 1.68 5.85
N ASN A 18 -11.00 2.31 5.39
CA ASN A 18 -12.32 1.68 5.39
C ASN A 18 -12.50 0.77 4.15
N GLU A 19 -13.55 -0.06 4.17
CA GLU A 19 -13.83 -1.01 3.10
C GLU A 19 -14.10 -0.33 1.75
N GLU A 20 -14.73 0.84 1.76
CA GLU A 20 -15.02 1.61 0.54
C GLU A 20 -13.74 2.14 -0.12
N GLN A 21 -12.80 2.66 0.67
CA GLN A 21 -11.48 3.10 0.21
C GLN A 21 -10.69 1.92 -0.37
N MET A 22 -10.76 0.74 0.25
CA MET A 22 -10.14 -0.48 -0.26
C MET A 22 -10.79 -0.96 -1.56
N PHE A 23 -12.12 -0.86 -1.66
CA PHE A 23 -12.87 -1.21 -2.86
C PHE A 23 -12.51 -0.29 -4.01
N GLU A 24 -12.54 1.02 -3.82
CA GLU A 24 -12.22 2.00 -4.86
C GLU A 24 -10.75 1.92 -5.30
N ALA A 25 -9.82 1.72 -4.37
CA ALA A 25 -8.41 1.47 -4.70
C ALA A 25 -8.24 0.19 -5.53
N SER A 26 -9.00 -0.87 -5.20
CA SER A 26 -8.99 -2.12 -5.96
C SER A 26 -9.61 -1.94 -7.33
N ARG A 27 -10.75 -1.26 -7.44
CA ARG A 27 -11.40 -0.94 -8.71
C ARG A 27 -10.45 -0.19 -9.64
N LEU A 28 -9.80 0.87 -9.15
CA LEU A 28 -8.85 1.65 -9.95
C LEU A 28 -7.62 0.83 -10.41
N ARG A 29 -7.17 -0.12 -9.58
CA ARG A 29 -6.10 -1.07 -9.94
C ARG A 29 -6.55 -2.13 -10.94
N GLU A 30 -7.81 -2.56 -10.91
CA GLU A 30 -8.30 -3.68 -11.73
C GLU A 30 -8.99 -3.26 -13.03
N ASP A 31 -9.50 -2.03 -13.11
CA ASP A 31 -10.21 -1.53 -14.29
C ASP A 31 -9.38 -1.61 -15.58
N ALA A 32 -10.03 -1.66 -16.74
CA ALA A 32 -9.35 -1.82 -18.04
C ALA A 32 -8.75 -0.51 -18.61
N GLY A 33 -8.21 0.35 -17.76
CA GLY A 33 -7.72 1.69 -18.12
C GLY A 33 -6.21 1.88 -17.96
N ALA A 34 -5.70 2.98 -18.51
CA ALA A 34 -4.29 3.37 -18.39
C ALA A 34 -3.83 3.52 -16.93
N SER A 35 -4.73 3.92 -16.03
CA SER A 35 -4.46 4.03 -14.59
C SER A 35 -4.15 2.67 -13.96
N SER A 36 -4.93 1.65 -14.29
CA SER A 36 -4.74 0.28 -13.80
C SER A 36 -3.39 -0.30 -14.24
N GLN A 37 -3.03 -0.12 -15.51
CA GLN A 37 -1.72 -0.55 -16.02
C GLN A 37 -0.56 0.14 -15.27
N LYS A 38 -0.66 1.45 -15.05
CA LYS A 38 0.35 2.21 -14.29
C LYS A 38 0.46 1.72 -12.85
N ILE A 39 -0.66 1.53 -12.15
CA ILE A 39 -0.69 1.07 -10.77
C ILE A 39 -0.07 -0.32 -10.66
N LYS A 40 -0.47 -1.25 -11.55
CA LYS A 40 0.07 -2.63 -11.58
C LYS A 40 1.57 -2.66 -11.88
N MET A 41 2.05 -1.82 -12.80
CA MET A 41 3.47 -1.69 -13.11
C MET A 41 4.27 -1.25 -11.87
N TYR A 42 3.88 -0.17 -11.20
CA TYR A 42 4.58 0.32 -10.00
C TYR A 42 4.48 -0.66 -8.83
N LEU A 43 3.34 -1.35 -8.65
CA LEU A 43 3.23 -2.41 -7.64
C LEU A 43 4.25 -3.51 -7.88
N SER A 44 4.37 -3.98 -9.13
CA SER A 44 5.35 -5.02 -9.46
C SER A 44 6.79 -4.56 -9.22
N GLU A 45 7.14 -3.33 -9.58
CA GLU A 45 8.46 -2.77 -9.31
C GLU A 45 8.77 -2.70 -7.81
N ILE A 46 7.80 -2.22 -7.01
CA ILE A 46 7.91 -2.12 -5.56
C ILE A 46 8.07 -3.51 -4.92
N GLU A 47 7.28 -4.50 -5.35
CA GLU A 47 7.32 -5.87 -4.83
C GLU A 47 8.64 -6.58 -5.14
N GLN A 48 9.27 -6.24 -6.27
CA GLN A 48 10.58 -6.78 -6.66
C GLN A 48 11.75 -6.12 -5.92
N GLN A 49 11.62 -4.84 -5.57
CA GLN A 49 12.73 -4.04 -5.03
C GLN A 49 12.72 -3.91 -3.50
N LEU A 50 11.54 -3.99 -2.87
CA LEU A 50 11.38 -3.70 -1.45
C LEU A 50 10.95 -4.94 -0.67
N THR A 51 11.53 -5.11 0.52
CA THR A 51 11.05 -6.07 1.51
C THR A 51 9.66 -5.69 2.02
N ARG A 52 8.94 -6.66 2.61
CA ARG A 52 7.58 -6.43 3.13
C ARG A 52 7.47 -5.24 4.10
N ASN A 53 8.48 -4.99 4.93
CA ASN A 53 8.47 -3.87 5.86
C ASN A 53 8.78 -2.53 5.16
N GLU A 54 9.63 -2.53 4.15
CA GLU A 54 9.91 -1.34 3.32
C GLU A 54 8.69 -0.96 2.46
N GLN A 55 7.96 -1.95 1.94
CA GLN A 55 6.68 -1.72 1.25
C GLN A 55 5.66 -1.04 2.19
N ALA A 56 5.56 -1.50 3.44
CA ALA A 56 4.69 -0.88 4.43
C ALA A 56 5.13 0.55 4.75
N ALA A 57 6.43 0.79 4.96
CA ALA A 57 6.97 2.12 5.19
C ALA A 57 6.65 3.07 4.02
N LEU A 58 6.85 2.63 2.78
CA LEU A 58 6.50 3.38 1.58
C LEU A 58 5.00 3.71 1.53
N ALA A 59 4.13 2.72 1.78
CA ALA A 59 2.69 2.91 1.78
C ALA A 59 2.26 3.98 2.80
N PHE A 60 2.78 3.94 4.02
CA PHE A 60 2.46 4.96 5.03
C PHE A 60 3.02 6.34 4.68
N SER A 61 4.23 6.43 4.12
CA SER A 61 4.79 7.71 3.64
C SER A 61 3.97 8.31 2.49
N LEU A 62 3.44 7.49 1.59
CA LEU A 62 2.53 7.95 0.53
C LEU A 62 1.23 8.50 1.11
N ILE A 63 0.61 7.78 2.06
CA ILE A 63 -0.60 8.24 2.76
C ILE A 63 -0.37 9.57 3.48
N GLU A 64 0.75 9.70 4.21
CA GLU A 64 1.10 10.94 4.91
C GLU A 64 1.19 12.12 3.93
N ARG A 65 1.92 11.95 2.82
CA ARG A 65 2.09 12.98 1.79
C ARG A 65 0.78 13.36 1.10
N LEU A 66 -0.08 12.39 0.78
CA LEU A 66 -1.39 12.65 0.20
C LEU A 66 -2.29 13.48 1.13
N LYS A 67 -2.11 13.36 2.45
CA LYS A 67 -2.84 14.16 3.44
C LYS A 67 -2.31 15.60 3.57
N THR A 68 -1.00 15.79 3.42
CA THR A 68 -0.35 17.08 3.70
C THR A 68 -0.19 17.98 2.48
N ASN A 69 -0.16 17.42 1.27
CA ASN A 69 0.07 18.18 0.03
C ASN A 69 -1.24 18.58 -0.68
N VAL A 70 -2.17 19.20 0.05
CA VAL A 70 -3.41 19.79 -0.52
C VAL A 70 -3.14 21.16 -1.10
#